data_AF-A0A355KRP7-F1
#
_entry.id   AF-A0A355KRP7-F1
#
_cell.length_a   1.000
_cell.length_b   1.000
_cell.length_c   1.000
_cell.angle_alpha   90.00
_cell.angle_beta   90.00
_cell.angle_gamma   90.00
#
_symmetry.space_group_name_H-M   'P 1'
#
loop_
_entity.id
_entity.type
_entity.pdbx_description
1 polymer ?
#
loop_
_entity_poly.entity_id
_entity_poly.type
_entity_poly.pdbx_seq_one_letter_code
_entity_poly.pdbx_strand_id
1 'polypeptide(L)'
;MKIFVKPIGLSVVVCVLALVTFFGIKGEEVDVFVTRAPRAGLLSMEQQLVLYPLPYIINAVRKVYAPVGEFDALTANDSLNLPVASQAPTTQLSNGQIVVINGQPYLYDGVRGKWLTISRQMVWAARDGAVTNAYLNTFDGISTRSTGYTLPADATITGMTVASNGNTWLVASVGGDFATLSAALASPSVVNGDTILIAPETFTIASQINVSKSVTIRGCGTGATIQTAGTAVDPVRVLNITVGNVVIKNLTVKQRKTTNTSIECSIQVNAPGATGIVIDGITTVETMEFGIIMSAAEWSIENCELNYVGPTGNTNRLIAVSGNNGNSRIVNNRFTPSTDAAPGRTIFCLLTGGATYSGSILMDGNVQLGTGALRQFMLQEDFTGPLGGFELYISNNQYLDYNGGIISFGSVGMLNLFSSIVVVNNVALNNSGKGLVTLDGFGAGVNPGSTSWVFSGNTLINPGVTAPGFADATGTPGLIGYNTSVFIPLSIAYSTIVPPPPAQAPRFTLQARINGCPTVLASLPVFSQSGATTSLNVDVDALDQLQFYLDGTAYKPTAGIEYAYRA
;
A
#
# COMPACT_ATOMS: atom_id res chain seq x y z
N MET A 1 42.19 0.00 -34.04
CA MET A 1 41.30 0.09 -35.22
C MET A 1 41.91 1.10 -36.19
N LYS A 2 42.36 0.67 -37.38
CA LYS A 2 42.78 1.59 -38.46
C LYS A 2 41.67 1.56 -39.51
N ILE A 3 41.01 2.70 -39.76
CA ILE A 3 39.97 2.82 -40.78
C ILE A 3 40.54 3.71 -41.89
N PHE A 4 40.61 3.19 -43.12
CA PHE A 4 40.87 4.00 -44.31
C PHE A 4 39.52 4.51 -44.85
N VAL A 5 39.32 5.84 -44.83
CA VAL A 5 38.15 6.48 -45.44
C VAL A 5 38.60 7.18 -46.71
N LYS A 6 38.10 6.74 -47.87
CA LYS A 6 38.22 7.49 -49.13
C LYS A 6 37.03 8.46 -49.22
N PRO A 7 37.22 9.75 -49.52
CA PRO A 7 36.15 10.74 -49.38
C PRO A 7 35.10 10.57 -50.48
N ILE A 8 33.88 10.23 -50.09
CA ILE A 8 32.69 10.30 -50.94
C ILE A 8 31.52 10.80 -50.06
N GLY A 9 31.09 12.04 -50.25
CA GLY A 9 29.77 12.61 -49.85
C GLY A 9 29.34 12.49 -48.37
N LEU A 10 29.23 13.64 -47.70
CA LEU A 10 29.06 13.80 -46.24
C LEU A 10 27.78 13.23 -45.57
N SER A 11 26.78 12.73 -46.31
CA SER A 11 25.43 12.58 -45.76
C SER A 11 25.04 11.18 -45.26
N VAL A 12 25.78 10.12 -45.63
CA VAL A 12 25.39 8.72 -45.32
C VAL A 12 26.19 8.13 -44.14
N VAL A 13 27.33 8.73 -43.79
CA VAL A 13 28.30 8.16 -42.85
C VAL A 13 27.88 8.31 -41.37
N VAL A 14 26.96 9.24 -41.05
CA VAL A 14 26.61 9.56 -39.65
C VAL A 14 25.74 8.48 -38.98
N CYS A 15 24.93 7.74 -39.75
CA CYS A 15 23.95 6.81 -39.18
C CYS A 15 24.55 5.47 -38.71
N VAL A 16 25.65 5.01 -39.34
CA VAL A 16 26.26 3.71 -39.01
C VAL A 16 27.13 3.80 -37.75
N LEU A 17 27.69 4.98 -37.43
CA LEU A 17 28.55 5.17 -36.27
C LEU A 17 27.80 5.10 -34.93
N ALA A 18 26.48 5.34 -34.92
CA ALA A 18 25.66 5.32 -33.70
C ALA A 18 25.33 3.90 -33.21
N LEU A 19 25.25 2.91 -34.12
CA LEU A 19 24.85 1.55 -33.75
C LEU A 19 25.97 0.71 -33.12
N VAL A 20 27.22 0.89 -33.56
CA VAL A 20 28.35 0.06 -33.09
C VAL A 20 28.72 0.37 -31.64
N THR A 21 28.53 1.62 -31.20
CA THR A 21 28.86 2.06 -29.84
C THR A 21 27.83 1.64 -28.80
N PHE A 22 26.57 1.39 -29.20
CA PHE A 22 25.48 1.08 -28.27
C PHE A 22 25.42 -0.40 -27.84
N PHE A 23 26.03 -1.31 -28.61
CA PHE A 23 25.92 -2.76 -28.36
C PHE A 23 27.22 -3.48 -27.94
N GLY A 24 28.31 -2.76 -27.69
CA GLY A 24 29.49 -3.34 -27.04
C GLY A 24 30.13 -4.52 -27.81
N ILE A 25 30.10 -4.49 -29.14
CA ILE A 25 30.69 -5.57 -29.95
C ILE A 25 32.22 -5.44 -29.91
N LYS A 26 32.88 -6.34 -29.18
CA LYS A 26 34.34 -6.54 -29.26
C LYS A 26 34.61 -7.84 -30.02
N GLY A 27 35.34 -7.75 -31.13
CA GLY A 27 36.18 -8.86 -31.58
C GLY A 27 36.00 -9.39 -33.01
N GLU A 28 35.09 -8.88 -33.84
CA GLU A 28 34.94 -9.39 -35.22
C GLU A 28 35.08 -8.29 -36.27
N GLU A 29 35.80 -8.61 -37.36
CA GLU A 29 35.92 -7.75 -38.54
C GLU A 29 34.56 -7.68 -39.26
N VAL A 30 34.04 -6.48 -39.45
CA VAL A 30 32.80 -6.22 -40.21
C VAL A 30 33.19 -5.68 -41.57
N ASP A 31 33.05 -6.50 -42.61
CA ASP A 31 33.18 -6.06 -44.00
C ASP A 31 31.87 -5.38 -44.45
N VAL A 32 31.95 -4.09 -44.79
CA VAL A 32 30.81 -3.30 -45.29
C VAL A 32 30.92 -3.16 -46.80
N PHE A 33 30.08 -3.89 -47.54
CA PHE A 33 29.94 -3.72 -48.99
C PHE A 33 28.90 -2.64 -49.32
N VAL A 34 29.32 -1.54 -49.95
CA VAL A 34 28.42 -0.53 -50.49
C VAL A 34 28.30 -0.73 -52.00
N THR A 35 27.22 -1.35 -52.46
CA THR A 35 26.90 -1.41 -53.89
C THR A 35 26.11 -0.18 -54.33
N ARG A 36 26.51 0.40 -55.46
CA ARG A 36 25.94 1.60 -56.07
C ARG A 36 24.56 1.30 -56.67
N ALA A 37 23.50 1.95 -56.20
CA ALA A 37 22.18 1.84 -56.83
C ALA A 37 22.16 2.53 -58.22
N PRO A 38 21.39 2.04 -59.20
CA PRO A 38 21.25 2.67 -60.50
C PRO A 38 20.50 4.00 -60.39
N ARG A 39 20.90 4.97 -61.23
CA ARG A 39 20.33 6.32 -61.27
C ARG A 39 18.95 6.27 -61.96
N ALA A 40 17.86 6.21 -61.18
CA ALA A 40 16.50 6.40 -61.68
C ALA A 40 16.08 7.88 -61.56
N GLY A 41 15.34 8.37 -62.56
CA GLY A 41 14.93 9.77 -62.71
C GLY A 41 13.91 10.25 -61.69
N LEU A 42 13.71 11.58 -61.66
CA LEU A 42 12.77 12.29 -60.78
C LEU A 42 11.35 11.70 -60.86
N LEU A 43 10.98 10.95 -59.83
CA LEU A 43 9.60 10.71 -59.42
C LEU A 43 9.51 11.03 -57.92
N SER A 44 8.36 11.56 -57.51
CA SER A 44 8.07 12.02 -56.14
C SER A 44 8.72 11.16 -55.08
N MET A 45 9.61 11.75 -54.26
CA MET A 45 10.17 11.06 -53.09
C MET A 45 9.03 10.82 -52.09
N GLU A 46 8.37 9.65 -52.18
CA GLU A 46 7.86 9.02 -50.98
C GLU A 46 9.08 8.76 -50.08
N GLN A 47 9.20 9.53 -49.00
CA GLN A 47 10.20 9.27 -47.99
C GLN A 47 9.86 7.91 -47.35
N GLN A 48 10.60 6.88 -47.71
CA GLN A 48 10.48 5.55 -47.11
C GLN A 48 11.57 5.38 -46.04
N LEU A 49 11.18 5.02 -44.83
CA LEU A 49 12.11 4.58 -43.78
C LEU A 49 12.25 3.07 -43.87
N VAL A 50 13.42 2.59 -44.31
CA VAL A 50 13.73 1.16 -44.44
C VAL A 50 14.45 0.68 -43.18
N LEU A 51 13.81 -0.18 -42.39
CA LEU A 51 14.45 -0.88 -41.27
C LEU A 51 14.99 -2.23 -41.76
N TYR A 52 16.31 -2.43 -41.69
CA TYR A 52 16.92 -3.72 -41.95
C TYR A 52 16.71 -4.62 -40.73
N PRO A 53 16.05 -5.80 -40.87
CA PRO A 53 15.78 -6.64 -39.72
C PRO A 53 17.08 -7.25 -39.18
N LEU A 54 17.42 -6.94 -37.92
CA LEU A 54 18.23 -7.84 -37.10
C LEU A 54 17.33 -9.01 -36.66
N PRO A 55 17.83 -10.26 -36.61
CA PRO A 55 17.02 -11.46 -36.33
C PRO A 55 16.20 -11.45 -35.03
N TYR A 56 16.46 -10.51 -34.11
CA TYR A 56 15.82 -10.43 -32.80
C TYR A 56 14.65 -9.41 -32.69
N ILE A 57 14.36 -8.60 -33.71
CA ILE A 57 13.27 -7.59 -33.67
C ILE A 57 11.89 -8.19 -34.04
N ILE A 58 11.87 -9.40 -34.61
CA ILE A 58 10.71 -10.01 -35.29
C ILE A 58 9.53 -10.31 -34.33
N ASN A 59 9.73 -10.36 -33.01
CA ASN A 59 8.65 -10.70 -32.07
C ASN A 59 7.78 -9.53 -31.58
N ALA A 60 8.08 -8.27 -31.96
CA ALA A 60 7.39 -7.10 -31.40
C ALA A 60 6.34 -6.42 -32.31
N VAL A 61 6.36 -6.67 -33.63
CA VAL A 61 5.47 -5.97 -34.59
C VAL A 61 4.43 -6.95 -35.12
N ARG A 62 3.17 -6.85 -34.64
CA ARG A 62 2.07 -7.73 -35.10
C ARG A 62 1.23 -7.12 -36.23
N LYS A 63 1.17 -5.79 -36.38
CA LYS A 63 0.32 -5.10 -37.37
C LYS A 63 0.91 -3.76 -37.79
N VAL A 64 1.05 -3.51 -39.10
CA VAL A 64 1.43 -2.22 -39.68
C VAL A 64 0.24 -1.64 -40.43
N TYR A 65 -0.06 -0.36 -40.21
CA TYR A 65 -1.07 0.32 -41.01
C TYR A 65 -0.53 0.55 -42.42
N ALA A 66 -1.25 0.15 -43.46
CA ALA A 66 -0.99 0.64 -44.81
C ALA A 66 -2.27 1.28 -45.39
N PRO A 67 -2.15 2.38 -46.18
CA PRO A 67 -3.29 3.06 -46.79
C PRO A 67 -4.17 2.19 -47.70
N VAL A 68 -3.75 0.96 -48.02
CA VAL A 68 -4.40 0.04 -48.96
C VAL A 68 -4.69 -1.35 -48.38
N GLY A 69 -4.60 -1.53 -47.05
CA GLY A 69 -4.94 -2.80 -46.39
C GLY A 69 -4.00 -3.16 -45.24
N GLU A 70 -4.46 -4.06 -44.36
CA GLU A 70 -3.69 -4.56 -43.21
C GLU A 70 -2.62 -5.55 -43.70
N PHE A 71 -1.33 -5.28 -43.45
CA PHE A 71 -0.22 -6.16 -43.87
C PHE A 71 0.31 -6.94 -42.66
N ASP A 72 0.31 -8.27 -42.76
CA ASP A 72 0.85 -9.17 -41.73
C ASP A 72 2.34 -9.42 -42.01
N ALA A 73 3.22 -8.79 -41.22
CA ALA A 73 4.67 -8.75 -41.47
C ALA A 73 5.41 -10.08 -41.23
N LEU A 74 4.69 -11.17 -40.91
CA LEU A 74 5.24 -12.43 -40.41
C LEU A 74 5.75 -13.42 -41.47
N THR A 75 5.68 -13.11 -42.78
CA THR A 75 5.94 -14.12 -43.82
C THR A 75 7.01 -13.79 -44.87
N ALA A 76 7.66 -12.63 -44.84
CA ALA A 76 8.64 -12.26 -45.86
C ALA A 76 9.99 -11.81 -45.26
N ASN A 77 11.09 -12.28 -45.84
CA ASN A 77 12.45 -11.75 -45.65
C ASN A 77 12.63 -10.35 -46.28
N ASP A 78 11.53 -9.62 -46.49
CA ASP A 78 11.52 -8.30 -47.10
C ASP A 78 11.65 -7.22 -46.02
N SER A 79 12.28 -6.11 -46.40
CA SER A 79 12.40 -4.94 -45.52
C SER A 79 11.02 -4.46 -45.05
N LEU A 80 10.89 -4.19 -43.75
CA LEU A 80 9.68 -3.60 -43.19
C LEU A 80 9.58 -2.14 -43.63
N ASN A 81 8.70 -1.86 -44.60
CA ASN A 81 8.39 -0.50 -45.03
C ASN A 81 7.24 0.06 -44.19
N LEU A 82 7.55 1.03 -43.32
CA LEU A 82 6.53 1.76 -42.59
C LEU A 82 6.06 2.95 -43.44
N PRO A 83 4.76 3.03 -43.79
CA PRO A 83 4.26 4.14 -44.57
C PRO A 83 4.33 5.44 -43.77
N VAL A 84 4.82 6.50 -44.43
CA VAL A 84 4.81 7.85 -43.89
C VAL A 84 3.47 8.49 -44.23
N ALA A 85 2.70 8.82 -43.21
CA ALA A 85 1.44 9.54 -43.32
C ALA A 85 1.64 11.02 -43.00
N SER A 86 0.86 11.90 -43.63
CA SER A 86 0.82 13.33 -43.31
C SER A 86 -0.06 13.64 -42.09
N GLN A 87 -0.93 12.71 -41.70
CA GLN A 87 -1.83 12.81 -40.55
C GLN A 87 -2.06 11.44 -39.90
N ALA A 88 -2.44 11.45 -38.63
CA ALA A 88 -2.81 10.24 -37.90
C ALA A 88 -4.05 9.56 -38.50
N PRO A 89 -4.06 8.23 -38.70
CA PRO A 89 -5.26 7.51 -39.10
C PRO A 89 -6.39 7.67 -38.08
N THR A 90 -7.63 7.78 -38.57
CA THR A 90 -8.84 7.97 -37.73
C THR A 90 -9.83 6.80 -37.82
N THR A 91 -9.58 5.83 -38.69
CA THR A 91 -10.45 4.66 -38.90
C THR A 91 -9.62 3.38 -38.91
N GLN A 92 -10.29 2.24 -38.72
CA GLN A 92 -9.66 0.90 -38.66
C GLN A 92 -8.54 0.80 -37.61
N LEU A 93 -8.74 1.45 -36.47
CA LEU A 93 -7.74 1.55 -35.42
C LEU A 93 -7.70 0.25 -34.62
N SER A 94 -6.50 -0.29 -34.45
CA SER A 94 -6.25 -1.46 -33.62
C SER A 94 -5.10 -1.21 -32.64
N ASN A 95 -5.23 -1.70 -31.41
CA ASN A 95 -4.20 -1.52 -30.40
C ASN A 95 -2.87 -2.14 -30.88
N GLY A 96 -1.77 -1.38 -30.74
CA GLY A 96 -0.44 -1.79 -31.18
C GLY A 96 -0.12 -1.51 -32.65
N GLN A 97 -1.04 -0.89 -33.40
CA GLN A 97 -0.80 -0.45 -34.78
C GLN A 97 0.27 0.63 -34.83
N ILE A 98 1.16 0.58 -35.83
CA ILE A 98 2.26 1.54 -35.99
C ILE A 98 2.05 2.39 -37.25
N VAL A 99 2.39 3.68 -37.17
CA VAL A 99 2.42 4.62 -38.31
C VAL A 99 3.60 5.59 -38.14
N VAL A 100 4.16 6.08 -39.25
CA VAL A 100 5.15 7.17 -39.20
C VAL A 100 4.47 8.46 -39.63
N ILE A 101 4.46 9.48 -38.80
CA ILE A 101 3.85 10.79 -39.10
C ILE A 101 4.94 11.84 -39.02
N ASN A 102 5.12 12.61 -40.09
CA ASN A 102 6.17 13.64 -40.19
C ASN A 102 7.58 13.13 -39.83
N GLY A 103 7.88 11.87 -40.17
CA GLY A 103 9.17 11.22 -39.90
C GLY A 103 9.34 10.66 -38.49
N GLN A 104 8.31 10.75 -37.63
CA GLN A 104 8.33 10.19 -36.27
C GLN A 104 7.40 8.98 -36.16
N PRO A 105 7.83 7.86 -35.56
CA PRO A 105 6.98 6.68 -35.40
C PRO A 105 6.05 6.80 -34.19
N TYR A 106 4.78 6.45 -34.41
CA TYR A 106 3.71 6.40 -33.42
C TYR A 106 3.11 5.01 -33.35
N LEU A 107 2.66 4.63 -32.16
CA LEU A 107 1.89 3.43 -31.88
C LEU A 107 0.50 3.83 -31.37
N TYR A 108 -0.54 3.21 -31.92
CA TYR A 108 -1.89 3.40 -31.44
C TYR A 108 -2.10 2.62 -30.14
N ASP A 109 -2.27 3.34 -29.05
CA ASP A 109 -2.65 2.81 -27.76
C ASP A 109 -4.18 2.76 -27.68
N GLY A 110 -4.75 1.58 -27.89
CA GLY A 110 -6.19 1.35 -27.88
C GLY A 110 -6.83 1.45 -26.48
N VAL A 111 -6.04 1.36 -25.40
CA VAL A 111 -6.56 1.62 -24.04
C VAL A 111 -6.79 3.11 -23.85
N ARG A 112 -5.92 3.95 -24.43
CA ARG A 112 -6.00 5.41 -24.34
C ARG A 112 -6.75 6.06 -25.50
N GLY A 113 -6.95 5.33 -26.59
CA GLY A 113 -7.57 5.80 -27.83
C GLY A 113 -6.69 6.78 -28.62
N LYS A 114 -5.36 6.69 -28.52
CA LYS A 114 -4.42 7.74 -28.98
C LYS A 114 -3.25 7.18 -29.77
N TRP A 115 -2.77 7.96 -30.73
CA TRP A 115 -1.48 7.75 -31.37
C TRP A 115 -0.40 8.40 -30.51
N LEU A 116 0.45 7.57 -29.92
CA LEU A 116 1.51 8.00 -29.02
C LEU A 116 2.87 7.66 -29.62
N THR A 117 3.86 8.51 -29.43
CA THR A 117 5.22 8.20 -29.86
C THR A 117 5.69 6.90 -29.23
N ILE A 118 6.38 6.06 -30.02
CA ILE A 118 6.93 4.80 -29.50
C ILE A 118 7.97 5.07 -28.40
N SER A 119 8.73 6.16 -28.53
CA SER A 119 9.58 6.64 -27.45
C SER A 119 8.74 7.32 -26.38
N ARG A 120 8.79 6.79 -25.15
CA ARG A 120 8.31 7.50 -23.97
C ARG A 120 9.45 8.33 -23.38
N GLN A 121 9.12 9.51 -22.90
CA GLN A 121 10.03 10.40 -22.21
C GLN A 121 9.75 10.34 -20.72
N MET A 122 10.80 10.50 -19.91
CA MET A 122 10.68 10.56 -18.47
C MET A 122 11.39 11.80 -17.96
N VAL A 123 10.67 12.57 -17.15
CA VAL A 123 11.20 13.76 -16.48
C VAL A 123 11.21 13.53 -14.99
N TRP A 124 12.18 14.12 -14.28
CA TRP A 124 12.44 13.83 -12.87
C TRP A 124 12.48 15.11 -12.03
N ALA A 125 11.97 15.04 -10.82
CA ALA A 125 12.13 16.09 -9.83
C ALA A 125 12.43 15.48 -8.47
N ALA A 126 13.23 16.18 -7.67
CA ALA A 126 13.60 15.72 -6.34
C ALA A 126 13.68 16.91 -5.38
N ARG A 127 13.80 16.59 -4.10
CA ARG A 127 14.14 17.58 -3.07
C ARG A 127 14.84 16.90 -1.91
N ASP A 128 15.83 17.55 -1.32
CA ASP A 128 16.47 17.07 -0.11
C ASP A 128 15.64 17.40 1.14
N GLY A 129 15.77 16.59 2.18
CA GLY A 129 15.08 16.75 3.47
C GLY A 129 13.57 16.47 3.46
N ALA A 130 12.91 16.79 4.57
CA ALA A 130 11.46 16.66 4.72
C ALA A 130 10.75 17.81 3.97
N VAL A 131 9.75 17.47 3.16
CA VAL A 131 8.93 18.43 2.43
C VAL A 131 7.46 18.16 2.69
N THR A 132 6.70 19.22 2.90
CA THR A 132 5.26 19.16 3.16
C THR A 132 4.56 20.12 2.21
N ASN A 133 3.54 19.62 1.49
CA ASN A 133 2.64 20.43 0.66
C ASN A 133 3.40 21.36 -0.31
N ALA A 134 4.36 20.81 -1.05
CA ALA A 134 5.32 21.58 -1.83
C ALA A 134 5.57 21.03 -3.22
N TYR A 135 5.93 21.94 -4.14
CA TYR A 135 6.50 21.57 -5.43
C TYR A 135 7.90 20.96 -5.23
N LEU A 136 8.24 19.96 -6.05
CA LEU A 136 9.58 19.38 -6.13
C LEU A 136 10.42 20.15 -7.13
N ASN A 137 11.73 20.16 -6.90
CA ASN A 137 12.66 20.90 -7.74
C ASN A 137 13.20 20.02 -8.86
N THR A 138 13.27 20.58 -10.07
CA THR A 138 13.99 19.96 -11.19
C THR A 138 15.49 20.21 -11.11
N PHE A 139 15.89 21.34 -10.51
CA PHE A 139 17.27 21.74 -10.27
C PHE A 139 17.38 22.43 -8.90
N ASP A 140 18.49 22.24 -8.20
CA ASP A 140 18.77 22.90 -6.93
C ASP A 140 18.85 24.43 -7.10
N GLY A 141 18.26 25.17 -6.16
CA GLY A 141 18.33 26.63 -6.10
C GLY A 141 17.24 27.42 -6.86
N ILE A 142 16.32 26.75 -7.56
CA ILE A 142 15.18 27.40 -8.22
C ILE A 142 13.97 27.48 -7.27
N SER A 143 13.19 28.56 -7.34
CA SER A 143 11.97 28.72 -6.53
C SER A 143 10.94 27.65 -6.86
N THR A 144 10.39 26.99 -5.85
CA THR A 144 9.63 25.73 -5.99
C THR A 144 8.44 25.85 -6.94
N ARG A 145 7.71 26.98 -6.96
CA ARG A 145 6.54 27.19 -7.85
C ARG A 145 6.88 27.46 -9.31
N SER A 146 8.14 27.78 -9.62
CA SER A 146 8.62 28.10 -10.97
C SER A 146 9.52 27.00 -11.55
N THR A 147 9.54 25.81 -10.93
CA THR A 147 10.25 24.64 -11.44
C THR A 147 9.32 23.76 -12.26
N GLY A 148 9.74 23.30 -13.43
CA GLY A 148 8.95 22.44 -14.30
C GLY A 148 9.66 22.12 -15.61
N TYR A 149 9.10 21.18 -16.36
CA TYR A 149 9.58 20.80 -17.69
C TYR A 149 8.64 21.35 -18.74
N THR A 150 9.12 22.29 -19.56
CA THR A 150 8.37 22.77 -20.73
C THR A 150 8.30 21.67 -21.78
N LEU A 151 7.09 21.27 -22.17
CA LEU A 151 6.90 20.26 -23.21
C LEU A 151 7.07 20.89 -24.61
N PRO A 152 7.85 20.29 -25.52
CA PRO A 152 8.04 20.83 -26.86
C PRO A 152 6.86 20.56 -27.81
N ALA A 153 5.98 19.62 -27.46
CA ALA A 153 4.82 19.22 -28.25
C ALA A 153 3.72 18.66 -27.34
N ASP A 154 2.51 18.57 -27.87
CA ASP A 154 1.36 17.97 -27.20
C ASP A 154 1.69 16.55 -26.76
N ALA A 155 1.37 16.22 -25.51
CA ALA A 155 1.71 14.95 -24.91
C ALA A 155 0.58 14.36 -24.08
N THR A 156 0.69 13.07 -23.79
CA THR A 156 -0.13 12.38 -22.81
C THR A 156 0.78 11.86 -21.71
N ILE A 157 0.48 12.19 -20.45
CA ILE A 157 1.08 11.56 -19.29
C ILE A 157 0.61 10.10 -19.26
N THR A 158 1.56 9.17 -19.34
CA THR A 158 1.31 7.73 -19.37
C THR A 158 1.62 7.05 -18.04
N GLY A 159 2.44 7.67 -17.20
CA GLY A 159 2.79 7.13 -15.90
C GLY A 159 3.39 8.14 -14.93
N MET A 160 3.40 7.77 -13.65
CA MET A 160 3.99 8.52 -12.55
C MET A 160 4.69 7.56 -11.61
N THR A 161 5.82 7.98 -11.04
CA THR A 161 6.54 7.24 -10.02
C THR A 161 7.06 8.20 -8.96
N VAL A 162 7.15 7.75 -7.72
CA VAL A 162 7.78 8.50 -6.64
C VAL A 162 8.35 7.56 -5.60
N ALA A 163 9.49 7.94 -5.05
CA ALA A 163 10.07 7.35 -3.86
C ALA A 163 10.41 8.46 -2.86
N SER A 164 10.27 8.16 -1.58
CA SER A 164 10.56 9.04 -0.46
C SER A 164 11.34 8.25 0.57
N ASN A 165 12.67 8.44 0.56
CA ASN A 165 13.60 7.59 1.29
C ASN A 165 14.57 8.44 2.10
N GLY A 166 14.67 8.19 3.40
CA GLY A 166 15.82 8.68 4.15
C GLY A 166 17.06 7.83 3.96
N ASN A 167 18.09 8.13 4.74
CA ASN A 167 19.29 7.30 4.82
C ASN A 167 18.92 5.93 5.39
N THR A 168 19.70 4.91 5.05
CA THR A 168 19.58 3.58 5.68
C THR A 168 20.72 3.40 6.68
N TRP A 169 20.37 2.99 7.90
CA TRP A 169 21.31 2.75 8.99
C TRP A 169 21.21 1.29 9.43
N LEU A 170 22.33 0.57 9.44
CA LEU A 170 22.41 -0.81 9.87
C LEU A 170 22.58 -0.90 11.39
N VAL A 171 21.70 -1.63 12.05
CA VAL A 171 21.86 -2.07 13.44
C VAL A 171 22.37 -3.49 13.44
N ALA A 172 23.59 -3.70 13.94
CA ALA A 172 24.21 -5.01 14.10
C ALA A 172 25.19 -5.01 15.28
N SER A 173 25.30 -6.14 15.98
CA SER A 173 26.26 -6.36 17.08
C SER A 173 27.71 -6.24 16.61
N VAL A 174 27.99 -6.57 15.35
CA VAL A 174 29.28 -6.45 14.69
C VAL A 174 29.10 -5.82 13.31
N GLY A 175 29.86 -4.77 13.00
CA GLY A 175 29.89 -4.15 11.67
C GLY A 175 28.66 -3.29 11.30
N GLY A 176 27.76 -3.03 12.24
CA GLY A 176 26.64 -2.08 12.06
C GLY A 176 27.05 -0.64 12.29
N ASP A 177 26.30 0.30 11.72
CA ASP A 177 26.40 1.74 12.02
C ASP A 177 26.08 2.01 13.49
N PHE A 178 25.19 1.19 14.07
CA PHE A 178 24.84 1.21 15.49
C PHE A 178 24.80 -0.20 16.07
N ALA A 179 25.25 -0.35 17.31
CA ALA A 179 25.20 -1.64 18.02
C ALA A 179 23.78 -2.01 18.48
N THR A 180 22.88 -1.03 18.63
CA THR A 180 21.50 -1.25 19.11
C THR A 180 20.52 -0.29 18.43
N LEU A 181 19.25 -0.70 18.36
CA LEU A 181 18.17 0.16 17.85
C LEU A 181 18.00 1.41 18.72
N SER A 182 18.14 1.31 20.05
CA SER A 182 18.07 2.48 20.94
C SER A 182 19.16 3.51 20.62
N ALA A 183 20.40 3.06 20.34
CA ALA A 183 21.48 3.95 19.95
C ALA A 183 21.20 4.65 18.60
N ALA A 184 20.67 3.91 17.62
CA ALA A 184 20.26 4.48 16.34
C ALA A 184 19.17 5.56 16.52
N LEU A 185 18.11 5.26 17.28
CA LEU A 185 17.02 6.21 17.52
C LEU A 185 17.46 7.45 18.31
N ALA A 186 18.42 7.31 19.23
CA ALA A 186 18.99 8.43 19.97
C ALA A 186 19.98 9.28 19.15
N SER A 187 20.61 8.72 18.11
CA SER A 187 21.65 9.40 17.34
C SER A 187 21.09 10.61 16.58
N PRO A 188 21.74 11.79 16.63
CA PRO A 188 21.31 12.95 15.85
C PRO A 188 21.46 12.76 14.33
N SER A 189 22.28 11.80 13.89
CA SER A 189 22.47 11.49 12.47
C SER A 189 21.27 10.75 11.86
N VAL A 190 20.52 10.00 12.68
CA VAL A 190 19.27 9.36 12.26
C VAL A 190 18.16 10.39 12.36
N VAL A 191 17.49 10.67 11.25
CA VAL A 191 16.46 11.72 11.15
C VAL A 191 15.14 11.13 10.65
N ASN A 192 14.07 11.93 10.68
CA ASN A 192 12.77 11.51 10.15
C ASN A 192 12.91 11.12 8.67
N GLY A 193 12.20 10.07 8.25
CA GLY A 193 12.27 9.48 6.92
C GLY A 193 13.32 8.38 6.76
N ASP A 194 14.28 8.28 7.67
CA ASP A 194 15.32 7.25 7.61
C ASP A 194 14.76 5.83 7.80
N THR A 195 15.51 4.87 7.26
CA THR A 195 15.29 3.45 7.48
C THR A 195 16.35 2.91 8.42
N ILE A 196 15.93 2.28 9.51
CA ILE A 196 16.80 1.53 10.41
C ILE A 196 16.64 0.06 10.04
N LEU A 197 17.69 -0.52 9.45
CA LEU A 197 17.75 -1.91 9.04
C LEU A 197 18.34 -2.75 10.18
N ILE A 198 17.59 -3.73 10.67
CA ILE A 198 18.01 -4.62 11.76
C ILE A 198 18.63 -5.88 11.16
N ALA A 199 19.87 -6.20 11.55
CA ALA A 199 20.55 -7.43 11.14
C ALA A 199 19.77 -8.69 11.60
N PRO A 200 19.93 -9.84 10.92
CA PRO A 200 19.22 -11.08 11.26
C PRO A 200 19.81 -11.76 12.50
N GLU A 201 19.69 -11.09 13.64
CA GLU A 201 20.14 -11.57 14.95
C GLU A 201 19.16 -11.19 16.06
N THR A 202 19.43 -11.64 17.28
CA THR A 202 18.60 -11.35 18.45
C THR A 202 19.20 -10.26 19.31
N PHE A 203 18.48 -9.14 19.41
CA PHE A 203 18.79 -8.01 20.28
C PHE A 203 17.97 -8.11 21.56
N THR A 204 18.63 -8.47 22.66
CA THR A 204 18.02 -8.48 23.99
C THR A 204 18.11 -7.10 24.63
N ILE A 205 16.97 -6.55 25.05
CA ILE A 205 16.87 -5.23 25.68
C ILE A 205 16.75 -5.33 27.19
N ALA A 206 17.40 -4.40 27.90
CA ALA A 206 17.26 -4.22 29.34
C ALA A 206 16.32 -3.05 29.72
N SER A 207 15.95 -2.22 28.74
CA SER A 207 15.08 -1.06 28.90
C SER A 207 14.21 -0.89 27.66
N GLN A 208 13.02 -0.29 27.81
CA GLN A 208 12.14 0.00 26.67
C GLN A 208 12.85 0.81 25.58
N ILE A 209 12.53 0.54 24.31
CA ILE A 209 13.02 1.32 23.18
C ILE A 209 11.99 2.41 22.85
N ASN A 210 12.40 3.68 22.93
CA ASN A 210 11.54 4.81 22.56
C ASN A 210 11.75 5.19 21.08
N VAL A 211 10.69 5.13 20.29
CA VAL A 211 10.67 5.56 18.88
C VAL A 211 10.02 6.94 18.81
N SER A 212 10.86 7.97 18.79
CA SER A 212 10.46 9.39 18.76
C SER A 212 10.71 10.06 17.41
N LYS A 213 11.11 9.30 16.39
CA LYS A 213 11.37 9.76 15.03
C LYS A 213 10.49 8.99 14.05
N SER A 214 10.02 9.68 13.01
CA SER A 214 9.21 9.09 11.93
C SER A 214 10.10 8.25 11.02
N VAL A 215 10.46 7.04 11.43
CA VAL A 215 11.40 6.15 10.73
C VAL A 215 10.74 4.86 10.27
N THR A 216 11.39 4.17 9.34
CA THR A 216 11.08 2.77 9.03
C THR A 216 12.06 1.86 9.75
N ILE A 217 11.57 1.03 10.66
CA ILE A 217 12.34 -0.02 11.33
C ILE A 217 12.02 -1.32 10.61
N ARG A 218 13.01 -1.95 9.96
CA ARG A 218 12.79 -3.18 9.22
C ARG A 218 13.87 -4.22 9.47
N GLY A 219 13.51 -5.49 9.56
CA GLY A 219 14.49 -6.56 9.56
C GLY A 219 15.09 -6.81 8.17
N CYS A 220 16.36 -7.22 8.15
CA CYS A 220 17.06 -7.71 6.95
C CYS A 220 16.65 -9.17 6.65
N GLY A 221 15.33 -9.43 6.56
CA GLY A 221 14.76 -10.77 6.38
C GLY A 221 14.26 -11.43 7.68
N THR A 222 13.87 -12.71 7.57
CA THR A 222 13.34 -13.53 8.66
C THR A 222 14.46 -13.93 9.63
N GLY A 223 14.68 -13.16 10.67
CA GLY A 223 15.72 -13.44 11.67
C GLY A 223 16.03 -12.27 12.60
N ALA A 224 15.70 -11.05 12.20
CA ALA A 224 15.84 -9.87 13.04
C ALA A 224 14.84 -9.92 14.21
N THR A 225 15.35 -10.05 15.43
CA THR A 225 14.55 -10.21 16.64
C THR A 225 14.92 -9.14 17.67
N ILE A 226 13.92 -8.49 18.24
CA ILE A 226 14.07 -7.59 19.38
C ILE A 226 13.24 -8.18 20.52
N GLN A 227 13.87 -8.44 21.67
CA GLN A 227 13.20 -9.11 22.79
C GLN A 227 13.65 -8.60 24.14
N THR A 228 12.82 -8.78 25.16
CA THR A 228 13.29 -8.71 26.56
C THR A 228 14.03 -10.00 26.95
N ALA A 229 14.75 -9.99 28.08
CA ALA A 229 15.61 -11.09 28.50
C ALA A 229 14.87 -12.33 29.04
N GLY A 230 13.59 -12.21 29.36
CA GLY A 230 12.82 -13.27 29.99
C GLY A 230 12.90 -13.26 31.51
N THR A 231 12.97 -12.09 32.14
CA THR A 231 13.11 -11.96 33.60
C THR A 231 11.98 -11.16 34.23
N ALA A 232 11.81 -11.25 35.55
CA ALA A 232 10.79 -10.49 36.28
C ALA A 232 11.03 -8.96 36.24
N VAL A 233 12.29 -8.53 36.05
CA VAL A 233 12.68 -7.12 36.01
C VAL A 233 12.71 -6.52 34.60
N ASP A 234 12.37 -7.31 33.58
CA ASP A 234 12.28 -6.83 32.20
C ASP A 234 11.35 -5.61 32.07
N PRO A 235 11.60 -4.73 31.07
CA PRO A 235 10.73 -3.59 30.84
C PRO A 235 9.32 -4.05 30.46
N VAL A 236 8.30 -3.31 30.92
CA VAL A 236 6.90 -3.61 30.61
C VAL A 236 6.56 -3.40 29.14
N ARG A 237 7.42 -2.72 28.37
CA ARG A 237 7.24 -2.47 26.92
C ARG A 237 8.51 -2.77 26.17
N VAL A 238 8.40 -3.39 24.98
CA VAL A 238 9.56 -3.54 24.08
C VAL A 238 9.75 -2.26 23.27
N LEU A 239 8.76 -1.91 22.45
CA LEU A 239 8.74 -0.68 21.65
C LEU A 239 7.68 0.29 22.19
N ASN A 240 8.06 1.56 22.36
CA ASN A 240 7.15 2.66 22.69
C ASN A 240 7.26 3.76 21.63
N ILE A 241 6.25 3.88 20.78
CA ILE A 241 6.19 4.78 19.63
C ILE A 241 5.37 6.01 19.99
N THR A 242 5.96 7.19 19.84
CA THR A 242 5.33 8.47 20.28
C THR A 242 5.12 9.47 19.15
N VAL A 243 5.36 9.06 17.90
CA VAL A 243 5.22 9.91 16.71
C VAL A 243 4.55 9.15 15.57
N GLY A 244 3.94 9.88 14.64
CA GLY A 244 3.36 9.31 13.41
C GLY A 244 4.41 8.90 12.39
N ASN A 245 3.94 8.36 11.27
CA ASN A 245 4.77 7.98 10.13
C ASN A 245 5.87 6.96 10.48
N VAL A 246 5.59 6.04 11.39
CA VAL A 246 6.49 4.95 11.78
C VAL A 246 6.06 3.66 11.11
N VAL A 247 7.02 2.97 10.50
CA VAL A 247 6.80 1.71 9.80
C VAL A 247 7.64 0.62 10.45
N ILE A 248 7.02 -0.51 10.80
CA ILE A 248 7.65 -1.71 11.37
C ILE A 248 7.42 -2.86 10.40
N LYS A 249 8.50 -3.45 9.85
CA LYS A 249 8.38 -4.54 8.87
C LYS A 249 9.41 -5.66 9.02
N ASN A 250 9.04 -6.89 8.63
CA ASN A 250 9.95 -8.03 8.51
C ASN A 250 10.78 -8.29 9.79
N LEU A 251 10.21 -8.13 10.98
CA LEU A 251 10.94 -8.26 12.25
C LEU A 251 10.12 -9.05 13.28
N THR A 252 10.80 -9.63 14.27
CA THR A 252 10.16 -10.28 15.41
C THR A 252 10.30 -9.45 16.69
N VAL A 253 9.19 -9.07 17.32
CA VAL A 253 9.16 -8.35 18.60
C VAL A 253 8.63 -9.29 19.68
N LYS A 254 9.41 -9.54 20.74
CA LYS A 254 9.04 -10.48 21.81
C LYS A 254 9.04 -9.81 23.18
N GLN A 255 7.87 -9.72 23.80
CA GLN A 255 7.78 -9.43 25.24
C GLN A 255 7.83 -10.75 26.01
N ARG A 256 8.91 -10.98 26.75
CA ARG A 256 9.20 -12.25 27.45
C ARG A 256 9.24 -12.13 28.96
N LYS A 257 8.95 -10.95 29.52
CA LYS A 257 8.88 -10.74 30.98
C LYS A 257 8.08 -11.87 31.66
N THR A 258 8.52 -12.31 32.84
CA THR A 258 7.98 -13.53 33.48
C THR A 258 6.94 -13.24 34.56
N THR A 259 6.65 -11.97 34.84
CA THR A 259 5.74 -11.54 35.90
C THR A 259 4.91 -10.36 35.44
N ASN A 260 3.61 -10.39 35.72
CA ASN A 260 2.73 -9.24 35.46
C ASN A 260 2.90 -8.23 36.58
N THR A 261 3.36 -7.03 36.23
CA THR A 261 3.57 -5.93 37.18
C THR A 261 2.74 -4.70 36.83
N SER A 262 2.28 -4.58 35.57
CA SER A 262 1.46 -3.49 35.09
C SER A 262 0.75 -3.93 33.80
N ILE A 263 0.85 -3.13 32.73
CA ILE A 263 0.39 -3.44 31.38
C ILE A 263 1.62 -3.82 30.56
N GLU A 264 1.86 -5.11 30.45
CA GLU A 264 2.98 -5.66 29.68
C GLU A 264 2.62 -5.72 28.18
N CYS A 265 3.36 -5.00 27.34
CA CYS A 265 3.11 -4.98 25.90
C CYS A 265 4.35 -5.19 25.03
N SER A 266 4.16 -5.72 23.83
CA SER A 266 5.25 -5.83 22.85
C SER A 266 5.45 -4.48 22.15
N ILE A 267 4.39 -3.96 21.54
CA ILE A 267 4.43 -2.68 20.83
C ILE A 267 3.37 -1.77 21.43
N GLN A 268 3.77 -0.60 21.93
CA GLN A 268 2.85 0.48 22.24
C GLN A 268 3.02 1.60 21.22
N VAL A 269 1.90 2.07 20.68
CA VAL A 269 1.78 3.35 19.99
C VAL A 269 1.00 4.27 20.91
N ASN A 270 1.67 5.29 21.41
CA ASN A 270 1.12 6.35 22.24
C ASN A 270 1.30 7.69 21.52
N ALA A 271 0.61 7.85 20.39
CA ALA A 271 0.68 9.03 19.54
C ALA A 271 -0.74 9.46 19.12
N PRO A 272 -1.59 9.91 20.07
CA PRO A 272 -2.96 10.33 19.75
C PRO A 272 -2.98 11.34 18.60
N GLY A 273 -3.86 11.13 17.62
CA GLY A 273 -3.95 12.00 16.44
C GLY A 273 -2.93 11.72 15.33
N ALA A 274 -1.93 10.88 15.56
CA ALA A 274 -0.93 10.55 14.55
C ALA A 274 -1.48 9.65 13.44
N THR A 275 -0.96 9.80 12.23
CA THR A 275 -1.27 8.94 11.07
C THR A 275 -0.01 8.22 10.58
N GLY A 276 -0.17 7.29 9.64
CA GLY A 276 0.96 6.64 8.96
C GLY A 276 1.71 5.64 9.83
N ILE A 277 1.06 5.05 10.84
CA ILE A 277 1.59 3.93 11.60
C ILE A 277 1.33 2.64 10.83
N VAL A 278 2.37 1.89 10.50
CA VAL A 278 2.27 0.65 9.73
C VAL A 278 3.05 -0.46 10.42
N ILE A 279 2.41 -1.58 10.71
CA ILE A 279 3.05 -2.82 11.16
C ILE A 279 2.71 -3.88 10.12
N ASP A 280 3.70 -4.34 9.35
CA ASP A 280 3.47 -5.14 8.14
C ASP A 280 4.62 -6.12 7.85
N GLY A 281 4.53 -6.90 6.76
CA GLY A 281 5.62 -7.65 6.18
C GLY A 281 6.06 -8.83 7.04
N ILE A 282 5.15 -9.73 7.40
CA ILE A 282 5.50 -10.94 8.18
C ILE A 282 6.17 -10.55 9.52
N THR A 283 5.71 -9.45 10.11
CA THR A 283 6.16 -9.06 11.46
C THR A 283 5.54 -10.03 12.46
N THR A 284 6.36 -10.63 13.30
CA THR A 284 5.91 -11.51 14.38
C THR A 284 5.89 -10.74 15.70
N VAL A 285 4.76 -10.76 16.39
CA VAL A 285 4.59 -10.14 17.71
C VAL A 285 4.24 -11.23 18.72
N GLU A 286 5.14 -11.48 19.65
CA GLU A 286 4.92 -12.42 20.75
C GLU A 286 4.67 -11.68 22.06
N THR A 287 3.55 -11.98 22.72
CA THR A 287 3.16 -11.29 23.94
C THR A 287 2.81 -12.21 25.09
N MET A 288 2.99 -11.69 26.30
CA MET A 288 2.50 -12.29 27.53
C MET A 288 1.19 -11.69 28.06
N GLU A 289 0.77 -10.51 27.59
CA GLU A 289 -0.47 -9.84 28.02
C GLU A 289 -1.06 -8.99 26.90
N PHE A 290 -0.39 -7.93 26.45
CA PHE A 290 -0.79 -7.11 25.31
C PHE A 290 0.16 -7.25 24.12
N GLY A 291 -0.34 -7.59 22.93
CA GLY A 291 0.48 -7.63 21.71
C GLY A 291 0.83 -6.21 21.27
N ILE A 292 -0.17 -5.56 20.69
CA ILE A 292 -0.09 -4.19 20.19
C ILE A 292 -1.12 -3.34 20.94
N ILE A 293 -0.66 -2.26 21.57
CA ILE A 293 -1.53 -1.20 22.09
C ILE A 293 -1.47 -0.03 21.12
N MET A 294 -2.61 0.42 20.62
CA MET A 294 -2.72 1.41 19.55
C MET A 294 -3.52 2.62 20.01
N SER A 295 -2.86 3.78 20.02
CA SER A 295 -3.49 5.10 20.19
C SER A 295 -2.94 6.04 19.11
N ALA A 296 -3.65 6.09 17.98
CA ALA A 296 -3.33 6.89 16.79
C ALA A 296 -4.62 7.18 16.00
N ALA A 297 -4.61 8.20 15.13
CA ALA A 297 -5.76 8.52 14.28
C ALA A 297 -5.95 7.50 13.14
N GLU A 298 -4.85 7.11 12.49
CA GLU A 298 -4.86 6.18 11.36
C GLU A 298 -3.65 5.25 11.38
N TRP A 299 -3.90 3.96 11.21
CA TRP A 299 -2.87 2.93 11.32
C TRP A 299 -3.26 1.65 10.57
N SER A 300 -2.25 0.82 10.30
CA SER A 300 -2.44 -0.49 9.66
C SER A 300 -1.60 -1.57 10.35
N ILE A 301 -2.22 -2.72 10.62
CA ILE A 301 -1.61 -3.94 11.11
C ILE A 301 -1.94 -5.02 10.08
N GLU A 302 -0.99 -5.34 9.21
CA GLU A 302 -1.25 -6.17 8.04
C GLU A 302 -0.24 -7.32 7.93
N ASN A 303 -0.65 -8.48 7.44
CA ASN A 303 0.25 -9.60 7.13
C ASN A 303 1.18 -9.98 8.30
N CYS A 304 0.72 -9.87 9.55
CA CYS A 304 1.50 -10.17 10.75
C CYS A 304 1.16 -11.54 11.35
N GLU A 305 2.05 -12.05 12.21
CA GLU A 305 1.78 -13.15 13.12
C GLU A 305 1.70 -12.65 14.56
N LEU A 306 0.54 -12.80 15.20
CA LEU A 306 0.29 -12.34 16.57
C LEU A 306 0.12 -13.52 17.51
N ASN A 307 1.10 -13.75 18.38
CA ASN A 307 1.19 -14.97 19.17
C ASN A 307 1.18 -14.67 20.67
N TYR A 308 0.26 -15.32 21.38
CA TYR A 308 0.31 -15.37 22.83
C TYR A 308 1.32 -16.43 23.30
N VAL A 309 2.26 -16.03 24.15
CA VAL A 309 3.31 -16.88 24.74
C VAL A 309 3.42 -16.72 26.27
N GLY A 310 2.45 -16.04 26.88
CA GLY A 310 2.40 -15.80 28.31
C GLY A 310 1.99 -17.02 29.13
N PRO A 311 1.99 -16.90 30.47
CA PRO A 311 1.64 -17.99 31.37
C PRO A 311 0.16 -18.40 31.25
N THR A 312 -0.15 -19.64 31.59
CA THR A 312 -1.53 -20.10 31.78
C THR A 312 -2.23 -19.25 32.83
N GLY A 313 -3.51 -18.94 32.60
CA GLY A 313 -4.31 -18.15 33.50
C GLY A 313 -4.33 -16.66 33.19
N ASN A 314 -3.47 -16.15 32.30
CA ASN A 314 -3.46 -14.71 32.01
C ASN A 314 -4.53 -14.31 30.98
N THR A 315 -5.26 -13.23 31.26
CA THR A 315 -6.14 -12.61 30.27
C THR A 315 -5.28 -11.75 29.35
N ASN A 316 -5.43 -11.91 28.03
CA ASN A 316 -4.55 -11.29 27.07
C ASN A 316 -5.30 -10.71 25.87
N ARG A 317 -4.71 -9.68 25.27
CA ARG A 317 -5.23 -8.99 24.08
C ARG A 317 -4.13 -8.91 23.04
N LEU A 318 -4.36 -9.46 21.85
CA LEU A 318 -3.37 -9.37 20.79
C LEU A 318 -3.29 -7.95 20.21
N ILE A 319 -4.44 -7.29 20.10
CA ILE A 319 -4.56 -5.88 19.74
C ILE A 319 -5.49 -5.19 20.74
N ALA A 320 -5.07 -4.04 21.25
CA ALA A 320 -5.92 -3.13 22.01
C ALA A 320 -5.87 -1.74 21.39
N VAL A 321 -7.01 -1.18 21.03
CA VAL A 321 -7.17 0.12 20.39
C VAL A 321 -7.79 1.08 21.39
N SER A 322 -7.20 2.26 21.54
CA SER A 322 -7.73 3.37 22.33
C SER A 322 -7.88 4.58 21.42
N GLY A 323 -9.05 4.65 20.78
CA GLY A 323 -9.41 5.69 19.81
C GLY A 323 -8.98 5.42 18.37
N ASN A 324 -9.69 6.08 17.46
CA ASN A 324 -9.46 6.06 16.01
C ASN A 324 -10.09 7.32 15.41
N ASN A 325 -9.44 8.01 14.47
CA ASN A 325 -10.02 9.19 13.80
C ASN A 325 -9.63 9.25 12.31
N GLY A 326 -9.56 8.07 11.68
CA GLY A 326 -9.09 7.85 10.33
C GLY A 326 -9.52 6.49 9.83
N ASN A 327 -8.94 6.00 8.73
CA ASN A 327 -9.31 4.71 8.14
C ASN A 327 -8.25 3.66 8.46
N SER A 328 -8.48 2.91 9.54
CA SER A 328 -7.51 1.95 10.08
C SER A 328 -7.82 0.50 9.70
N ARG A 329 -6.79 -0.35 9.73
CA ARG A 329 -6.83 -1.68 9.11
C ARG A 329 -6.16 -2.75 9.97
N ILE A 330 -6.82 -3.90 10.10
CA ILE A 330 -6.30 -5.16 10.65
C ILE A 330 -6.52 -6.23 9.57
N VAL A 331 -5.54 -6.48 8.71
CA VAL A 331 -5.76 -7.25 7.48
C VAL A 331 -4.79 -8.42 7.31
N ASN A 332 -5.29 -9.58 6.91
CA ASN A 332 -4.47 -10.76 6.57
C ASN A 332 -3.53 -11.21 7.70
N ASN A 333 -3.89 -10.97 8.96
CA ASN A 333 -3.07 -11.40 10.08
C ASN A 333 -3.36 -12.86 10.44
N ARG A 334 -2.32 -13.57 10.87
CA ARG A 334 -2.44 -14.87 11.51
C ARG A 334 -2.28 -14.70 13.00
N PHE A 335 -3.06 -15.39 13.80
CA PHE A 335 -2.94 -15.25 15.25
C PHE A 335 -3.11 -16.56 15.99
N THR A 336 -2.32 -16.75 17.05
CA THR A 336 -2.37 -17.94 17.90
C THR A 336 -2.79 -17.51 19.31
N PRO A 337 -4.02 -17.87 19.76
CA PRO A 337 -4.50 -17.52 21.09
C PRO A 337 -3.89 -18.44 22.16
N SER A 338 -4.19 -18.14 23.42
CA SER A 338 -3.90 -19.05 24.53
C SER A 338 -4.56 -20.42 24.33
N THR A 339 -3.84 -21.48 24.70
CA THR A 339 -4.36 -22.85 24.74
C THR A 339 -5.07 -23.19 26.05
N ASP A 340 -5.25 -22.20 26.93
CA ASP A 340 -5.94 -22.40 28.20
C ASP A 340 -7.37 -22.90 27.97
N ALA A 341 -7.82 -23.80 28.85
CA ALA A 341 -9.18 -24.32 28.83
C ALA A 341 -10.22 -23.20 29.03
N ALA A 342 -11.46 -23.50 28.62
CA ALA A 342 -12.65 -22.66 28.70
C ALA A 342 -12.74 -21.78 29.97
N PRO A 343 -13.16 -20.50 29.86
CA PRO A 343 -13.87 -19.89 28.72
C PRO A 343 -13.01 -19.17 27.67
N GLY A 344 -11.74 -19.55 27.50
CA GLY A 344 -10.80 -18.81 26.64
C GLY A 344 -10.36 -17.49 27.30
N ARG A 345 -9.12 -17.08 27.07
CA ARG A 345 -8.53 -15.88 27.73
C ARG A 345 -8.04 -14.80 26.78
N THR A 346 -7.97 -15.13 25.49
CA THR A 346 -7.46 -14.24 24.46
C THR A 346 -8.60 -13.46 23.82
N ILE A 347 -8.43 -12.15 23.76
CA ILE A 347 -9.20 -11.27 22.88
C ILE A 347 -8.30 -10.95 21.69
N PHE A 348 -8.76 -11.21 20.46
CA PHE A 348 -7.94 -10.86 19.30
C PHE A 348 -7.84 -9.33 19.15
N CYS A 349 -8.98 -8.63 19.12
CA CYS A 349 -9.03 -7.17 19.11
C CYS A 349 -9.95 -6.61 20.20
N LEU A 350 -9.40 -5.78 21.09
CA LEU A 350 -10.16 -4.97 22.03
C LEU A 350 -10.21 -3.53 21.52
N LEU A 351 -11.40 -2.99 21.35
CA LEU A 351 -11.62 -1.56 21.16
C LEU A 351 -12.08 -0.98 22.51
N THR A 352 -11.31 -0.08 23.11
CA THR A 352 -11.55 0.42 24.48
C THR A 352 -11.51 1.95 24.55
N GLY A 353 -11.97 2.52 25.67
CA GLY A 353 -11.90 3.96 25.94
C GLY A 353 -10.49 4.53 26.07
N GLY A 354 -10.41 5.84 26.28
CA GLY A 354 -9.18 6.63 26.41
C GLY A 354 -8.98 7.68 25.32
N ALA A 355 -9.67 7.54 24.18
CA ALA A 355 -9.74 8.54 23.12
C ALA A 355 -11.04 8.38 22.29
N THR A 356 -11.26 9.32 21.38
CA THR A 356 -12.44 9.39 20.51
C THR A 356 -12.37 8.39 19.36
N TYR A 357 -13.51 7.82 18.99
CA TYR A 357 -13.71 7.00 17.80
C TYR A 357 -14.51 7.74 16.73
N SER A 358 -13.93 7.82 15.53
CA SER A 358 -14.51 8.30 14.29
C SER A 358 -13.75 7.70 13.10
N GLY A 359 -14.25 7.87 11.88
CA GLY A 359 -13.69 7.24 10.69
C GLY A 359 -14.06 5.76 10.63
N SER A 360 -13.11 4.87 10.36
CA SER A 360 -13.40 3.45 10.20
C SER A 360 -12.30 2.50 10.69
N ILE A 361 -12.71 1.26 11.03
CA ILE A 361 -11.80 0.12 11.17
C ILE A 361 -12.27 -1.02 10.25
N LEU A 362 -11.36 -1.50 9.42
CA LEU A 362 -11.50 -2.72 8.62
C LEU A 362 -10.74 -3.88 9.27
N MET A 363 -11.43 -4.98 9.57
CA MET A 363 -10.86 -6.26 9.99
C MET A 363 -11.12 -7.30 8.89
N ASP A 364 -10.13 -7.56 8.03
CA ASP A 364 -10.32 -8.40 6.84
C ASP A 364 -9.34 -9.56 6.75
N GLY A 365 -9.82 -10.76 6.42
CA GLY A 365 -8.94 -11.89 6.08
C GLY A 365 -8.07 -12.42 7.24
N ASN A 366 -8.42 -12.13 8.49
CA ASN A 366 -7.64 -12.59 9.64
C ASN A 366 -7.97 -14.05 9.98
N VAL A 367 -6.94 -14.84 10.27
CA VAL A 367 -7.07 -16.29 10.47
C VAL A 367 -6.46 -16.71 11.80
N GLN A 368 -7.31 -17.33 12.63
CA GLN A 368 -6.85 -18.03 13.81
C GLN A 368 -6.05 -19.28 13.43
N LEU A 369 -4.91 -19.47 14.09
CA LEU A 369 -4.12 -20.70 14.03
C LEU A 369 -4.28 -21.51 15.33
N GLY A 370 -4.14 -22.83 15.21
CA GLY A 370 -4.23 -23.76 16.33
C GLY A 370 -5.64 -23.93 16.91
N THR A 371 -5.73 -24.66 18.02
CA THR A 371 -7.01 -25.07 18.65
C THR A 371 -7.34 -24.28 19.92
N GLY A 372 -6.54 -23.27 20.28
CA GLY A 372 -6.79 -22.45 21.46
C GLY A 372 -8.12 -21.70 21.36
N ALA A 373 -8.83 -21.58 22.47
CA ALA A 373 -10.14 -20.94 22.49
C ALA A 373 -10.01 -19.41 22.64
N LEU A 374 -10.54 -18.64 21.69
CA LEU A 374 -10.71 -17.20 21.89
C LEU A 374 -11.80 -16.94 22.93
N ARG A 375 -11.58 -15.96 23.80
CA ARG A 375 -12.67 -15.37 24.57
C ARG A 375 -13.60 -14.63 23.60
N GLN A 376 -13.04 -13.70 22.82
CA GLN A 376 -13.70 -12.93 21.78
C GLN A 376 -12.75 -12.71 20.59
N PHE A 377 -13.29 -12.68 19.38
CA PHE A 377 -12.55 -12.19 18.21
C PHE A 377 -12.44 -10.66 18.27
N MET A 378 -13.57 -9.98 18.50
CA MET A 378 -13.60 -8.55 18.74
C MET A 378 -14.45 -8.26 19.98
N LEU A 379 -13.91 -7.43 20.87
CA LEU A 379 -14.65 -6.86 21.97
C LEU A 379 -14.57 -5.35 21.88
N GLN A 380 -15.71 -4.68 21.94
CA GLN A 380 -15.80 -3.24 22.10
C GLN A 380 -16.29 -2.92 23.51
N GLU A 381 -15.52 -2.12 24.25
CA GLU A 381 -15.79 -1.59 25.60
C GLU A 381 -15.63 -0.05 25.60
N ASP A 382 -16.38 0.66 26.45
CA ASP A 382 -16.20 2.10 26.77
C ASP A 382 -15.84 3.03 25.60
N PHE A 383 -16.72 3.13 24.60
CA PHE A 383 -16.54 4.03 23.44
C PHE A 383 -16.99 5.47 23.71
N THR A 384 -16.26 6.43 23.14
CA THR A 384 -16.70 7.83 23.02
C THR A 384 -16.47 8.32 21.59
N GLY A 385 -17.33 9.21 21.08
CA GLY A 385 -17.29 9.63 19.69
C GLY A 385 -18.45 10.55 19.31
N PRO A 386 -18.41 11.19 18.13
CA PRO A 386 -19.60 11.76 17.54
C PRO A 386 -20.60 10.65 17.18
N LEU A 387 -21.90 10.93 17.34
CA LEU A 387 -22.96 10.02 16.93
C LEU A 387 -22.88 9.77 15.41
N GLY A 388 -22.93 8.51 14.99
CA GLY A 388 -22.77 8.10 13.60
C GLY A 388 -21.38 8.39 13.03
N GLY A 389 -20.39 8.63 13.89
CA GLY A 389 -19.05 9.04 13.47
C GLY A 389 -18.13 7.91 13.04
N PHE A 390 -18.49 6.66 13.35
CA PHE A 390 -17.60 5.51 13.23
C PHE A 390 -18.22 4.37 12.41
N GLU A 391 -17.42 3.75 11.54
CA GLU A 391 -17.79 2.58 10.76
C GLU A 391 -16.92 1.37 11.10
N LEU A 392 -17.54 0.20 11.18
CA LEU A 392 -16.84 -1.04 11.46
C LEU A 392 -17.12 -2.07 10.37
N TYR A 393 -16.05 -2.57 9.75
CA TYR A 393 -16.10 -3.61 8.73
C TYR A 393 -15.36 -4.85 9.24
N ILE A 394 -16.04 -5.99 9.27
CA ILE A 394 -15.48 -7.28 9.68
C ILE A 394 -15.77 -8.29 8.57
N SER A 395 -14.76 -8.61 7.77
CA SER A 395 -14.92 -9.41 6.56
C SER A 395 -13.94 -10.57 6.42
N ASN A 396 -14.39 -11.69 5.86
CA ASN A 396 -13.53 -12.80 5.46
C ASN A 396 -12.63 -13.37 6.58
N ASN A 397 -13.01 -13.21 7.86
CA ASN A 397 -12.21 -13.70 8.99
C ASN A 397 -12.58 -15.14 9.33
N GLN A 398 -11.62 -15.90 9.84
CA GLN A 398 -11.81 -17.27 10.31
C GLN A 398 -11.31 -17.40 11.75
N TYR A 399 -12.22 -17.71 12.68
CA TYR A 399 -11.90 -17.80 14.10
C TYR A 399 -12.80 -18.77 14.87
N LEU A 400 -12.31 -19.25 16.01
CA LEU A 400 -13.03 -20.13 16.92
C LEU A 400 -13.29 -19.38 18.23
N ASP A 401 -14.47 -18.77 18.35
CA ASP A 401 -14.86 -18.06 19.56
C ASP A 401 -15.51 -18.98 20.60
N TYR A 402 -15.25 -18.69 21.87
CA TYR A 402 -15.75 -19.48 22.99
C TYR A 402 -16.87 -18.79 23.76
N ASN A 403 -16.75 -17.49 24.00
CA ASN A 403 -17.72 -16.72 24.79
C ASN A 403 -18.62 -15.82 23.92
N GLY A 404 -18.22 -15.55 22.67
CA GLY A 404 -18.94 -14.78 21.65
C GLY A 404 -17.95 -14.09 20.72
N GLY A 405 -18.16 -14.21 19.40
CA GLY A 405 -17.20 -13.75 18.38
C GLY A 405 -17.00 -12.25 18.39
N ILE A 406 -18.05 -11.50 18.05
CA ILE A 406 -18.04 -10.05 17.96
C ILE A 406 -18.95 -9.52 19.07
N ILE A 407 -18.40 -8.86 20.07
CA ILE A 407 -19.18 -8.34 21.20
C ILE A 407 -19.14 -6.82 21.21
N SER A 408 -20.32 -6.20 21.16
CA SER A 408 -20.49 -4.80 21.53
C SER A 408 -21.01 -4.76 22.96
N PHE A 409 -20.16 -4.29 23.87
CA PHE A 409 -20.45 -4.22 25.29
C PHE A 409 -20.85 -2.80 25.67
N GLY A 410 -22.15 -2.58 25.90
CA GLY A 410 -22.75 -1.25 25.91
C GLY A 410 -23.29 -0.70 27.23
N SER A 411 -23.36 0.63 27.25
CA SER A 411 -24.22 1.45 28.08
C SER A 411 -25.21 2.22 27.19
N VAL A 412 -26.13 2.99 27.78
CA VAL A 412 -27.18 3.71 27.04
C VAL A 412 -26.58 4.60 25.93
N GLY A 413 -27.05 4.41 24.69
CA GLY A 413 -26.71 5.26 23.54
C GLY A 413 -25.39 4.94 22.84
N MET A 414 -24.62 3.96 23.32
CA MET A 414 -23.27 3.68 22.80
C MET A 414 -23.26 3.12 21.36
N LEU A 415 -24.28 2.35 20.97
CA LEU A 415 -24.39 1.89 19.58
C LEU A 415 -24.64 3.06 18.59
N ASN A 416 -25.21 4.19 19.04
CA ASN A 416 -25.40 5.36 18.18
C ASN A 416 -24.07 6.00 17.71
N LEU A 417 -22.92 5.59 18.24
CA LEU A 417 -21.62 6.03 17.74
C LEU A 417 -21.30 5.44 16.37
N PHE A 418 -21.84 4.26 16.08
CA PHE A 418 -21.67 3.63 14.78
C PHE A 418 -22.67 4.20 13.77
N SER A 419 -22.20 4.63 12.60
CA SER A 419 -23.08 4.81 11.43
C SER A 419 -23.45 3.45 10.85
N SER A 420 -22.47 2.54 10.75
CA SER A 420 -22.68 1.18 10.28
C SER A 420 -21.76 0.14 10.90
N ILE A 421 -22.29 -1.08 10.99
CA ILE A 421 -21.52 -2.30 11.30
C ILE A 421 -21.79 -3.31 10.17
N VAL A 422 -20.73 -3.67 9.46
CA VAL A 422 -20.75 -4.56 8.30
C VAL A 422 -20.00 -5.85 8.66
N VAL A 423 -20.71 -6.97 8.66
CA VAL A 423 -20.14 -8.29 9.00
C VAL A 423 -20.40 -9.24 7.84
N VAL A 424 -19.36 -9.61 7.07
CA VAL A 424 -19.53 -10.38 5.83
C VAL A 424 -18.53 -11.52 5.67
N ASN A 425 -18.98 -12.65 5.13
CA ASN A 425 -18.14 -13.79 4.76
C ASN A 425 -17.22 -14.32 5.89
N ASN A 426 -17.59 -14.11 7.16
CA ASN A 426 -16.81 -14.65 8.28
C ASN A 426 -17.18 -16.11 8.53
N VAL A 427 -16.21 -16.89 9.01
CA VAL A 427 -16.40 -18.27 9.50
C VAL A 427 -16.11 -18.27 10.99
N ALA A 428 -17.16 -18.43 11.80
CA ALA A 428 -17.09 -18.33 13.25
C ALA A 428 -17.69 -19.57 13.93
N LEU A 429 -17.18 -19.92 15.11
CA LEU A 429 -17.74 -20.96 15.98
C LEU A 429 -18.49 -20.31 17.13
N ASN A 430 -19.81 -20.35 17.12
CA ASN A 430 -20.64 -19.79 18.19
C ASN A 430 -20.77 -20.80 19.34
N ASN A 431 -19.68 -21.05 20.06
CA ASN A 431 -19.63 -22.11 21.07
C ASN A 431 -20.50 -21.80 22.32
N SER A 432 -20.58 -20.54 22.73
CA SER A 432 -21.43 -20.13 23.85
C SER A 432 -22.91 -20.03 23.48
N GLY A 433 -23.26 -20.05 22.19
CA GLY A 433 -24.64 -19.87 21.73
C GLY A 433 -25.14 -18.44 21.89
N LYS A 434 -24.29 -17.41 21.76
CA LYS A 434 -24.66 -15.99 21.86
C LYS A 434 -24.82 -15.28 20.50
N GLY A 435 -24.68 -16.01 19.40
CA GLY A 435 -24.78 -15.49 18.03
C GLY A 435 -23.45 -15.01 17.45
N LEU A 436 -23.45 -14.60 16.18
CA LEU A 436 -22.27 -14.05 15.50
C LEU A 436 -21.82 -12.73 16.14
N VAL A 437 -22.79 -11.86 16.38
CA VAL A 437 -22.67 -10.60 17.10
C VAL A 437 -23.45 -10.72 18.40
N THR A 438 -22.84 -10.36 19.50
CA THR A 438 -23.47 -10.32 20.81
C THR A 438 -23.59 -8.88 21.29
N LEU A 439 -24.80 -8.49 21.65
CA LEU A 439 -25.09 -7.25 22.36
C LEU A 439 -25.20 -7.56 23.85
N ASP A 440 -24.24 -7.09 24.62
CA ASP A 440 -24.18 -7.26 26.07
C ASP A 440 -23.87 -5.92 26.74
N GLY A 441 -23.92 -5.83 28.06
CA GLY A 441 -23.65 -4.56 28.72
C GLY A 441 -24.13 -4.46 30.17
N PHE A 442 -24.31 -3.23 30.62
CA PHE A 442 -24.88 -2.89 31.93
C PHE A 442 -26.09 -1.97 31.78
N GLY A 443 -26.99 -2.03 32.76
CA GLY A 443 -28.24 -1.26 32.79
C GLY A 443 -29.46 -2.11 32.43
N ALA A 444 -30.61 -1.45 32.25
CA ALA A 444 -31.87 -2.08 31.86
C ALA A 444 -32.60 -1.21 30.84
N GLY A 445 -33.14 -1.85 29.81
CA GLY A 445 -33.95 -1.20 28.78
C GLY A 445 -33.15 -0.46 27.70
N VAL A 446 -31.92 -0.87 27.42
CA VAL A 446 -31.08 -0.26 26.37
C VAL A 446 -31.68 -0.54 24.98
N ASN A 447 -31.74 0.48 24.13
CA ASN A 447 -32.17 0.40 22.73
C ASN A 447 -30.92 0.33 21.82
N PRO A 448 -30.96 -0.42 20.68
CA PRO A 448 -29.78 -0.67 19.88
C PRO A 448 -29.34 0.55 19.05
N GLY A 449 -30.10 1.65 19.10
CA GLY A 449 -29.72 2.90 18.46
C GLY A 449 -30.01 2.95 16.96
N SER A 450 -29.37 3.90 16.27
CA SER A 450 -29.56 4.18 14.83
C SER A 450 -28.53 3.52 13.91
N THR A 451 -27.75 2.56 14.41
CA THR A 451 -26.71 1.87 13.63
C THR A 451 -27.32 1.11 12.45
N SER A 452 -26.76 1.29 11.26
CA SER A 452 -27.08 0.45 10.11
C SER A 452 -26.32 -0.88 10.19
N TRP A 453 -27.03 -1.99 10.00
CA TRP A 453 -26.45 -3.33 10.05
C TRP A 453 -26.40 -3.97 8.68
N VAL A 454 -25.27 -4.59 8.33
CA VAL A 454 -25.11 -5.33 7.08
C VAL A 454 -24.55 -6.71 7.36
N PHE A 455 -25.26 -7.74 6.89
CA PHE A 455 -24.82 -9.14 6.99
C PHE A 455 -24.92 -9.83 5.64
N SER A 456 -23.86 -10.53 5.23
CA SER A 456 -23.88 -11.33 3.99
C SER A 456 -22.84 -12.45 4.04
N GLY A 457 -23.21 -13.66 3.61
CA GLY A 457 -22.27 -14.78 3.43
C GLY A 457 -21.56 -15.34 4.68
N ASN A 458 -21.95 -14.95 5.90
CA ASN A 458 -21.34 -15.49 7.12
C ASN A 458 -21.73 -16.96 7.36
N THR A 459 -20.77 -17.74 7.83
CA THR A 459 -20.96 -19.13 8.25
C THR A 459 -20.78 -19.26 9.76
N LEU A 460 -21.81 -19.76 10.44
CA LEU A 460 -21.79 -20.04 11.87
C LEU A 460 -21.78 -21.55 12.11
N ILE A 461 -20.73 -22.02 12.77
CA ILE A 461 -20.69 -23.36 13.35
C ILE A 461 -21.45 -23.25 14.69
N ASN A 462 -22.50 -24.06 14.86
CA ASN A 462 -23.54 -23.94 15.90
C ASN A 462 -24.46 -22.71 15.71
N PRO A 463 -25.39 -22.76 14.74
CA PRO A 463 -26.30 -21.65 14.47
C PRO A 463 -27.32 -21.46 15.61
N GLY A 464 -27.64 -20.20 15.92
CA GLY A 464 -28.70 -19.82 16.84
C GLY A 464 -28.22 -19.17 18.14
N VAL A 465 -29.15 -18.50 18.82
CA VAL A 465 -28.93 -17.94 20.15
C VAL A 465 -29.57 -18.88 21.18
N THR A 466 -28.73 -19.62 21.91
CA THR A 466 -29.14 -20.65 22.87
C THR A 466 -28.59 -20.41 24.28
N ALA A 467 -27.73 -19.41 24.46
CA ALA A 467 -27.14 -19.08 25.75
C ALA A 467 -28.23 -18.63 26.75
N PRO A 468 -28.25 -19.15 27.98
CA PRO A 468 -29.15 -18.65 29.02
C PRO A 468 -28.99 -17.15 29.25
N GLY A 469 -30.12 -16.43 29.32
CA GLY A 469 -30.15 -14.96 29.48
C GLY A 469 -30.00 -14.17 28.18
N PHE A 470 -29.75 -14.84 27.05
CA PHE A 470 -29.69 -14.23 25.73
C PHE A 470 -30.89 -14.62 24.89
N ALA A 471 -31.32 -13.71 24.01
CA ALA A 471 -32.37 -13.95 23.02
C ALA A 471 -31.91 -13.46 21.64
N ASP A 472 -32.52 -14.04 20.61
CA ASP A 472 -32.27 -13.68 19.21
C ASP A 472 -32.98 -12.36 18.87
N ALA A 473 -32.29 -11.45 18.18
CA ALA A 473 -32.92 -10.24 17.69
C ALA A 473 -33.88 -10.55 16.55
N THR A 474 -35.09 -9.98 16.62
CA THR A 474 -36.12 -10.21 15.60
C THR A 474 -35.63 -9.66 14.26
N GLY A 475 -35.66 -10.51 13.24
CA GLY A 475 -35.19 -10.17 11.89
C GLY A 475 -33.79 -10.69 11.56
N THR A 476 -32.98 -11.15 12.51
CA THR A 476 -31.61 -11.62 12.26
C THR A 476 -31.28 -12.98 12.91
N PRO A 477 -31.98 -14.06 12.54
CA PRO A 477 -31.91 -15.34 13.27
C PRO A 477 -30.48 -15.89 13.37
N GLY A 478 -30.00 -16.08 14.59
CA GLY A 478 -28.67 -16.59 14.92
C GLY A 478 -27.51 -15.62 14.68
N LEU A 479 -27.77 -14.47 14.04
CA LEU A 479 -26.74 -13.48 13.71
C LEU A 479 -26.52 -12.52 14.88
N ILE A 480 -27.58 -12.00 15.49
CA ILE A 480 -27.48 -11.09 16.63
C ILE A 480 -28.17 -11.68 17.85
N GLY A 481 -27.41 -12.01 18.88
CA GLY A 481 -27.93 -12.30 20.21
C GLY A 481 -27.81 -11.09 21.13
N TYR A 482 -28.81 -10.87 21.99
CA TYR A 482 -28.78 -9.79 22.98
C TYR A 482 -29.07 -10.29 24.39
N ASN A 483 -28.44 -9.67 25.38
CA ASN A 483 -28.69 -9.96 26.79
C ASN A 483 -30.04 -9.36 27.22
N THR A 484 -30.99 -10.22 27.58
CA THR A 484 -32.38 -9.87 27.92
C THR A 484 -32.53 -9.10 29.22
N SER A 485 -31.53 -9.13 30.12
CA SER A 485 -31.56 -8.29 31.32
C SER A 485 -31.13 -6.84 31.05
N VAL A 486 -30.46 -6.61 29.91
CA VAL A 486 -29.87 -5.31 29.55
C VAL A 486 -30.71 -4.62 28.49
N PHE A 487 -31.10 -5.34 27.45
CA PHE A 487 -31.82 -4.82 26.30
C PHE A 487 -33.29 -5.20 26.33
N ILE A 488 -34.16 -4.28 25.92
CA ILE A 488 -35.54 -4.63 25.56
C ILE A 488 -35.54 -5.54 24.33
N PRO A 489 -36.64 -6.26 24.02
CA PRO A 489 -36.75 -6.99 22.77
C PRO A 489 -36.37 -6.14 21.56
N LEU A 490 -35.38 -6.61 20.79
CA LEU A 490 -34.80 -5.89 19.67
C LEU A 490 -35.38 -6.38 18.35
N SER A 491 -35.74 -5.43 17.50
CA SER A 491 -35.99 -5.65 16.07
C SER A 491 -34.91 -4.90 15.31
N ILE A 492 -34.03 -5.62 14.62
CA ILE A 492 -32.90 -5.04 13.90
C ILE A 492 -33.10 -5.28 12.41
N ALA A 493 -33.32 -4.19 11.66
CA ALA A 493 -33.27 -4.25 10.22
C ALA A 493 -31.81 -4.38 9.77
N TYR A 494 -31.57 -5.20 8.74
CA TYR A 494 -30.26 -5.35 8.14
C TYR A 494 -30.34 -5.36 6.61
N SER A 495 -29.23 -5.00 5.97
CA SER A 495 -29.04 -5.08 4.52
C SER A 495 -28.11 -6.25 4.18
N THR A 496 -28.28 -6.79 2.97
CA THR A 496 -27.33 -7.73 2.35
C THR A 496 -26.47 -7.05 1.28
N ILE A 497 -26.76 -5.78 0.94
CA ILE A 497 -25.96 -4.97 0.03
C ILE A 497 -24.73 -4.49 0.80
N VAL A 498 -23.56 -4.93 0.36
CA VAL A 498 -22.30 -4.66 1.02
C VAL A 498 -21.73 -3.33 0.49
N PRO A 499 -21.60 -2.28 1.33
CA PRO A 499 -20.89 -1.08 0.93
C PRO A 499 -19.40 -1.41 0.75
N PRO A 500 -18.69 -0.73 -0.18
CA PRO A 500 -17.25 -0.90 -0.31
C PRO A 500 -16.57 -0.50 1.01
N PRO A 501 -15.53 -1.23 1.45
CA PRO A 501 -14.79 -0.85 2.63
C PRO A 501 -14.08 0.51 2.39
N PRO A 502 -13.90 1.33 3.43
CA PRO A 502 -13.23 2.63 3.32
C PRO A 502 -11.80 2.47 2.80
N ALA A 503 -11.44 3.31 1.84
CA ALA A 503 -10.08 3.34 1.33
C ALA A 503 -9.12 3.88 2.41
N GLN A 504 -7.94 3.26 2.50
CA GLN A 504 -6.84 3.81 3.30
C GLN A 504 -6.49 5.22 2.80
N ALA A 505 -6.15 6.15 3.69
CA ALA A 505 -5.61 7.43 3.24
C ALA A 505 -4.15 7.26 2.77
N PRO A 506 -3.73 7.93 1.69
CA PRO A 506 -2.33 7.90 1.30
C PRO A 506 -1.49 8.68 2.31
N ARG A 507 -0.27 8.20 2.54
CA ARG A 507 0.73 8.85 3.38
C ARG A 507 1.16 10.20 2.80
N PHE A 508 1.28 10.23 1.48
CA PHE A 508 1.40 11.44 0.67
C PHE A 508 0.90 11.13 -0.75
N THR A 509 0.61 12.16 -1.53
CA THR A 509 0.17 12.03 -2.91
C THR A 509 1.11 12.82 -3.80
N LEU A 510 1.69 12.16 -4.82
CA LEU A 510 2.34 12.89 -5.92
C LEU A 510 1.26 13.39 -6.86
N GLN A 511 1.35 14.66 -7.24
CA GLN A 511 0.45 15.31 -8.17
C GLN A 511 1.24 15.84 -9.36
N ALA A 512 0.74 15.58 -10.57
CA ALA A 512 1.14 16.31 -11.76
C ALA A 512 0.32 17.59 -11.84
N ARG A 513 1.00 18.73 -12.03
CA ARG A 513 0.41 20.05 -12.19
C ARG A 513 1.06 20.76 -13.37
N ILE A 514 0.48 21.87 -13.81
CA ILE A 514 1.05 22.69 -14.88
C ILE A 514 1.10 24.17 -14.51
N ASN A 515 2.13 24.87 -15.01
CA ASN A 515 2.19 26.35 -15.06
C ASN A 515 1.98 27.05 -13.70
N GLY A 516 2.41 26.43 -12.61
CA GLY A 516 2.24 26.91 -11.23
C GLY A 516 0.79 26.82 -10.71
N CYS A 517 -0.13 26.30 -11.51
CA CYS A 517 -1.55 26.21 -11.20
C CYS A 517 -1.81 25.15 -10.12
N PRO A 518 -2.66 25.42 -9.10
CA PRO A 518 -3.01 24.44 -8.07
C PRO A 518 -3.87 23.28 -8.60
N THR A 519 -4.42 23.38 -9.81
CA THR A 519 -5.22 22.32 -10.44
C THR A 519 -4.39 21.05 -10.62
N VAL A 520 -4.91 19.94 -10.10
CA VAL A 520 -4.30 18.62 -10.21
C VAL A 520 -4.70 18.00 -11.54
N LEU A 521 -3.72 17.70 -12.39
CA LEU A 521 -3.95 17.00 -13.66
C LEU A 521 -4.05 15.49 -13.45
N ALA A 522 -3.14 14.94 -12.65
CA ALA A 522 -3.10 13.54 -12.27
C ALA A 522 -2.57 13.42 -10.86
N SER A 523 -2.98 12.35 -10.16
CA SER A 523 -2.49 12.04 -8.82
C SER A 523 -2.06 10.58 -8.70
N LEU A 524 -1.05 10.37 -7.88
CA LEU A 524 -0.54 9.08 -7.48
C LEU A 524 -0.55 9.04 -5.95
N PRO A 525 -1.59 8.45 -5.32
CA PRO A 525 -1.60 8.23 -3.88
C PRO A 525 -0.50 7.24 -3.50
N VAL A 526 0.28 7.54 -2.45
CA VAL A 526 1.39 6.71 -1.97
C VAL A 526 1.12 6.27 -0.55
N PHE A 527 0.98 4.95 -0.38
CA PHE A 527 0.66 4.32 0.91
C PHE A 527 1.92 3.87 1.68
N SER A 528 3.11 3.98 1.06
CA SER A 528 4.37 3.50 1.63
C SER A 528 5.49 4.55 1.50
N GLN A 529 6.73 4.13 1.24
CA GLN A 529 7.84 5.01 0.86
C GLN A 529 7.83 5.31 -0.65
N SER A 530 7.23 4.44 -1.47
CA SER A 530 7.20 4.61 -2.93
C SER A 530 5.87 4.21 -3.54
N GLY A 531 5.59 4.73 -4.73
CA GLY A 531 4.43 4.36 -5.54
C GLY A 531 4.74 4.54 -7.02
N ALA A 532 4.04 3.80 -7.87
CA ALA A 532 4.09 3.96 -9.31
C ALA A 532 2.74 3.63 -9.96
N THR A 533 2.46 4.25 -11.09
CA THR A 533 1.32 3.93 -11.97
C THR A 533 1.72 4.12 -13.43
N THR A 534 1.18 3.28 -14.31
CA THR A 534 1.37 3.35 -15.77
C THR A 534 0.03 3.38 -16.51
N SER A 535 -1.07 3.64 -15.81
CA SER A 535 -2.43 3.63 -16.35
C SER A 535 -2.99 5.02 -16.63
N LEU A 536 -2.17 6.07 -16.53
CA LEU A 536 -2.62 7.45 -16.70
C LEU A 536 -2.92 7.75 -18.16
N ASN A 537 -3.92 8.60 -18.39
CA ASN A 537 -4.34 9.07 -19.71
C ASN A 537 -4.73 10.55 -19.62
N VAL A 538 -3.75 11.40 -19.33
CA VAL A 538 -3.96 12.84 -19.10
C VAL A 538 -3.19 13.64 -20.12
N ASP A 539 -3.89 14.52 -20.83
CA ASP A 539 -3.28 15.35 -21.88
C ASP A 539 -2.68 16.62 -21.31
N VAL A 540 -1.55 16.99 -21.91
CA VAL A 540 -0.83 18.23 -21.65
C VAL A 540 -0.47 18.83 -23.00
N ASP A 541 -0.61 20.14 -23.13
CA ASP A 541 -0.39 20.81 -24.40
C ASP A 541 1.06 21.27 -24.52
N ALA A 542 1.49 21.51 -25.76
CA ALA A 542 2.80 22.07 -26.04
C ALA A 542 3.00 23.39 -25.28
N LEU A 543 4.24 23.63 -24.84
CA LEU A 543 4.69 24.79 -24.07
C LEU A 543 4.22 24.85 -22.61
N ASP A 544 3.31 23.98 -22.18
CA ASP A 544 3.01 23.85 -20.75
C ASP A 544 4.24 23.39 -19.96
N GLN A 545 4.41 23.96 -18.77
CA GLN A 545 5.39 23.50 -17.79
C GLN A 545 4.79 22.40 -16.95
N LEU A 546 5.20 21.16 -17.18
CA LEU A 546 4.85 20.02 -16.35
C LEU A 546 5.61 20.06 -15.02
N GLN A 547 4.88 19.99 -13.91
CA GLN A 547 5.40 20.15 -12.56
C GLN A 547 4.98 19.02 -11.63
N PHE A 548 5.76 18.86 -10.57
CA PHE A 548 5.60 17.85 -9.54
C PHE A 548 5.21 18.52 -8.24
N TYR A 549 4.11 18.11 -7.64
CA TYR A 549 3.67 18.59 -6.34
C TYR A 549 3.45 17.43 -5.40
N LEU A 550 3.98 17.52 -4.18
CA LEU A 550 3.69 16.58 -3.12
C LEU A 550 2.67 17.17 -2.17
N ASP A 551 1.55 16.48 -2.05
CA ASP A 551 0.50 16.73 -1.08
C ASP A 551 0.64 15.75 0.09
N GLY A 552 0.77 16.25 1.30
CA GLY A 552 1.25 15.51 2.46
C GLY A 552 2.74 15.69 2.71
N THR A 553 3.31 14.86 3.59
CA THR A 553 4.72 14.95 4.00
C THR A 553 5.52 13.79 3.44
N ALA A 554 6.60 14.10 2.74
CA ALA A 554 7.57 13.14 2.22
C ALA A 554 8.99 13.55 2.61
N TYR A 555 9.87 12.57 2.77
CA TYR A 555 11.29 12.77 3.05
C TYR A 555 12.16 12.41 1.84
N LYS A 556 13.08 13.30 1.48
CA LYS A 556 13.97 13.20 0.31
C LYS A 556 13.27 12.63 -0.93
N PRO A 557 12.12 13.19 -1.34
CA PRO A 557 11.37 12.62 -2.43
C PRO A 557 12.11 12.73 -3.75
N THR A 558 11.97 11.70 -4.57
CA THR A 558 12.36 11.66 -5.98
C THR A 558 11.18 11.14 -6.77
N ALA A 559 10.72 11.92 -7.74
CA ALA A 559 9.53 11.63 -8.53
C ALA A 559 9.84 11.67 -10.02
N GLY A 560 9.15 10.84 -10.79
CA GLY A 560 9.20 10.79 -12.23
C GLY A 560 7.81 10.89 -12.84
N ILE A 561 7.66 11.65 -13.92
CA ILE A 561 6.47 11.62 -14.79
C ILE A 561 6.91 11.09 -16.14
N GLU A 562 6.24 10.05 -16.60
CA GLU A 562 6.39 9.48 -17.94
C GLU A 562 5.31 10.06 -18.86
N TYR A 563 5.72 10.49 -20.05
CA TYR A 563 4.80 10.95 -21.09
C TYR A 563 5.23 10.49 -22.48
N ALA A 564 4.29 10.50 -23.42
CA ALA A 564 4.54 10.28 -24.84
C ALA A 564 3.89 11.39 -25.66
N TYR A 565 4.51 11.81 -26.76
CA TYR A 565 3.92 12.85 -27.60
C TYR A 565 2.74 12.31 -28.39
N ARG A 566 1.75 13.17 -28.59
CA ARG A 566 0.57 12.92 -29.41
C ARG A 566 0.88 13.27 -30.87
N ALA A 567 0.24 12.56 -31.79
CA ALA A 567 0.35 12.79 -33.23
C ALA A 567 -0.56 13.91 -33.73
#